data_AF-A0A9P1CKP1-F1
#
_entry.id   AF-A0A9P1CKP1-F1
#
_cell.length_a   1.000
_cell.length_b   1.000
_cell.length_c   1.000
_cell.angle_alpha   90.00
_cell.angle_beta   90.00
_cell.angle_gamma   90.00
#
_symmetry.space_group_name_H-M   'P 1'
#
loop_
_entity.id
_entity.type
_entity.pdbx_description
1 polymer ?
#
loop_
_entity_poly.entity_id
_entity_poly.type
_entity_poly.pdbx_seq_one_letter_code
_entity_poly.pdbx_strand_id
1 'polypeptide(L)'
;MTEPARQTFPVKVLLGRLEQGATAPWSSYLPDHLRPKGVSAKVFETSGSASSSKAKAEAKPQKKEYSPVGITVLGRVWEYSQDAAGCREVQHAIDVADEETQLRIAAELQDHVWDAASCPHANHVLQKCILALHPRHSQFILDVLMRQRLASQAARHKYACRIVQRLIERCPLEQTIGLLRCLIADVLPISCHAYGNYVIQHILQHSSLQGELCAALEEHLANLSSDVYGAAVVSCAMTTATQASRLSLAKAIMQEPSVLIRLACSRHGHAAAREVLQVVEGPDRTLALRILQHNQNRLQRSRYGRIVAGIH
;
A
#
# COMPACT_ATOMS: atom_id res chain seq x y z
N MET A 1 -5.00 26.56 30.39
CA MET A 1 -4.43 27.19 29.18
C MET A 1 -3.78 26.08 28.37
N THR A 2 -4.47 25.61 27.34
CA THR A 2 -4.05 24.48 26.50
C THR A 2 -3.70 25.00 25.11
N GLU A 3 -2.52 24.63 24.60
CA GLU A 3 -2.03 24.99 23.25
C GLU A 3 -2.95 24.47 22.14
N PRO A 4 -3.11 25.20 21.02
CA PRO A 4 -3.82 24.69 19.85
C PRO A 4 -2.91 23.77 19.02
N ALA A 5 -3.47 22.61 18.66
CA ALA A 5 -2.84 21.58 17.83
C ALA A 5 -2.32 22.14 16.50
N ARG A 6 -1.09 21.73 16.15
CA ARG A 6 -0.42 22.03 14.87
C ARG A 6 -1.29 21.61 13.70
N GLN A 7 -1.76 22.60 12.93
CA GLN A 7 -2.41 22.41 11.64
C GLN A 7 -1.43 21.73 10.68
N THR A 8 -1.72 20.47 10.35
CA THR A 8 -1.01 19.71 9.33
C THR A 8 -1.35 20.27 7.94
N PHE A 9 -0.29 20.58 7.20
CA PHE A 9 -0.29 20.88 5.76
C PHE A 9 -1.08 19.79 5.01
N PRO A 10 -2.17 20.11 4.26
CA PRO A 10 -2.12 20.98 3.08
C PRO A 10 -3.30 21.97 2.96
N VAL A 11 -4.02 22.30 4.04
CA VAL A 11 -5.22 23.15 3.96
C VAL A 11 -4.91 24.57 3.44
N LYS A 12 -3.83 25.20 3.92
CA LYS A 12 -3.45 26.57 3.49
C LYS A 12 -3.13 26.68 2.00
N VAL A 13 -2.46 25.68 1.43
CA VAL A 13 -2.10 25.65 -0.01
C VAL A 13 -3.33 25.48 -0.88
N LEU A 14 -4.28 24.68 -0.41
CA LEU A 14 -5.54 24.42 -1.10
C LEU A 14 -6.45 25.66 -1.08
N LEU A 15 -6.52 26.38 0.04
CA LEU A 15 -7.27 27.64 0.14
C LEU A 15 -6.72 28.73 -0.79
N GLY A 16 -5.39 28.93 -0.83
CA GLY A 16 -4.78 29.93 -1.72
C GLY A 16 -5.05 29.66 -3.20
N ARG A 17 -5.24 28.39 -3.61
CA ARG A 17 -5.61 28.04 -4.99
C ARG A 17 -7.09 28.34 -5.30
N LEU A 18 -7.98 28.25 -4.32
CA LEU A 18 -9.40 28.59 -4.48
C LEU A 18 -9.61 30.11 -4.60
N GLU A 19 -8.87 30.91 -3.83
CA GLU A 19 -8.92 32.39 -3.91
C GLU A 19 -8.42 32.91 -5.27
N GLN A 20 -7.55 32.15 -5.94
CA GLN A 20 -7.03 32.46 -7.29
C GLN A 20 -7.93 31.93 -8.42
N GLY A 21 -9.14 31.43 -8.11
CA GLY A 21 -10.12 31.01 -9.11
C GLY A 21 -9.87 29.64 -9.75
N ALA A 22 -9.02 28.79 -9.17
CA ALA A 22 -8.77 27.45 -9.71
C ALA A 22 -10.00 26.54 -9.53
N THR A 23 -10.59 26.08 -10.64
CA THR A 23 -11.61 25.02 -10.62
C THR A 23 -10.94 23.68 -10.34
N ALA A 24 -11.25 23.04 -9.21
CA ALA A 24 -10.65 21.77 -8.87
C ALA A 24 -11.65 20.77 -8.23
N PRO A 25 -11.68 19.50 -8.67
CA PRO A 25 -12.61 18.47 -8.18
C PRO A 25 -12.46 18.17 -6.68
N TRP A 26 -11.31 18.47 -6.08
CA TRP A 26 -11.05 18.16 -4.67
C TRP A 26 -11.74 19.13 -3.70
N SER A 27 -12.25 20.27 -4.17
CA SER A 27 -12.87 21.31 -3.32
C SER A 27 -14.14 20.84 -2.58
N SER A 28 -14.81 19.79 -3.09
CA SER A 28 -15.94 19.13 -2.43
C SER A 28 -15.57 18.37 -1.16
N TYR A 29 -14.28 18.08 -0.93
CA TYR A 29 -13.79 17.36 0.25
C TYR A 29 -13.31 18.29 1.38
N LEU A 30 -13.37 19.62 1.19
CA LEU A 30 -13.11 20.58 2.26
C LEU A 30 -14.28 20.61 3.25
N PRO A 31 -14.00 20.57 4.57
CA PRO A 31 -15.00 20.85 5.61
C PRO A 31 -15.70 22.19 5.38
N ASP A 32 -17.00 22.27 5.66
CA ASP A 32 -17.82 23.44 5.29
C ASP A 32 -17.33 24.76 5.90
N HIS A 33 -16.74 24.72 7.10
CA HIS A 33 -16.16 25.90 7.77
C HIS A 33 -14.90 26.46 7.10
N LEU A 34 -14.31 25.75 6.13
CA LEU A 34 -13.12 26.15 5.37
C LEU A 34 -13.45 26.55 3.92
N ARG A 35 -14.72 26.50 3.49
CA ARG A 35 -15.09 26.88 2.11
C ARG A 35 -15.23 28.39 1.97
N PRO A 36 -14.63 29.02 0.94
CA PRO A 36 -14.88 30.43 0.64
C PRO A 36 -16.36 30.68 0.35
N LYS A 37 -16.94 31.74 0.93
CA LYS A 37 -18.35 32.11 0.71
C LYS A 37 -18.56 32.45 -0.77
N GLY A 38 -19.46 31.72 -1.44
CA GLY A 38 -19.84 31.96 -2.85
C GLY A 38 -19.33 30.94 -3.87
N VAL A 39 -18.57 29.91 -3.46
CA VAL A 39 -18.11 28.84 -4.35
C VAL A 39 -19.02 27.61 -4.22
N SER A 40 -19.84 27.35 -5.24
CA SER A 40 -20.65 26.12 -5.34
C SER A 40 -19.90 25.07 -6.16
N ALA A 41 -19.83 23.83 -5.68
CA ALA A 41 -19.10 22.75 -6.35
C ALA A 41 -19.75 22.41 -7.70
N LYS A 42 -19.06 22.66 -8.82
CA LYS A 42 -19.46 22.13 -10.12
C LYS A 42 -19.03 20.65 -10.19
N VAL A 43 -20.00 19.75 -10.29
CA VAL A 43 -19.78 18.35 -10.66
C VAL A 43 -19.31 18.33 -12.11
N PHE A 44 -18.13 17.75 -12.36
CA PHE A 44 -17.56 17.66 -13.71
C PHE A 44 -18.11 16.40 -14.37
N GLU A 45 -19.12 16.55 -15.22
CA GLU A 45 -19.58 15.48 -16.11
C GLU A 45 -18.61 15.35 -17.29
N THR A 46 -18.22 14.12 -17.60
CA THR A 46 -17.29 13.82 -18.70
C THR A 46 -18.04 13.87 -20.03
N SER A 47 -17.53 14.69 -20.94
CA SER A 47 -18.07 14.92 -22.27
C SER A 47 -17.92 13.69 -23.18
N GLY A 48 -19.03 13.09 -23.61
CA GLY A 48 -19.14 12.25 -24.80
C GLY A 48 -19.83 13.01 -25.94
N SER A 49 -19.31 12.87 -27.15
CA SER A 49 -19.70 13.57 -28.38
C SER A 49 -21.17 13.35 -28.82
N ALA A 50 -21.78 14.40 -29.36
CA ALA A 50 -23.19 14.53 -29.72
C ALA A 50 -23.65 13.71 -30.94
N SER A 51 -24.88 13.18 -30.90
CA SER A 51 -25.83 13.26 -32.03
C SER A 51 -27.30 12.99 -31.62
N SER A 52 -28.16 13.91 -32.09
CA SER A 52 -29.63 13.91 -32.26
C SER A 52 -30.59 13.37 -31.16
N SER A 53 -31.26 14.33 -30.52
CA SER A 53 -32.73 14.49 -30.51
C SER A 53 -33.61 13.26 -30.24
N LYS A 54 -33.95 13.03 -28.96
CA LYS A 54 -35.31 12.67 -28.52
C LYS A 54 -35.42 12.91 -27.01
N ALA A 55 -36.39 13.73 -26.64
CA ALA A 55 -36.72 14.05 -25.26
C ALA A 55 -37.00 12.76 -24.47
N LYS A 56 -36.12 12.44 -23.52
CA LYS A 56 -36.43 11.56 -22.39
C LYS A 56 -36.27 12.41 -21.14
N ALA A 57 -37.34 12.48 -20.35
CA ALA A 57 -37.31 13.10 -19.03
C ALA A 57 -36.20 12.42 -18.20
N GLU A 58 -35.11 13.14 -17.96
CA GLU A 58 -34.05 12.69 -17.06
C GLU A 58 -34.58 12.79 -15.63
N ALA A 59 -34.92 11.63 -15.07
CA ALA A 59 -35.12 11.50 -13.64
C ALA A 59 -33.83 11.92 -12.93
N LYS A 60 -33.92 12.90 -12.04
CA LYS A 60 -32.84 13.22 -11.08
C LYS A 60 -32.33 11.91 -10.48
N PRO A 61 -31.02 11.70 -10.32
CA PRO A 61 -30.52 10.54 -9.59
C PRO A 61 -31.06 10.64 -8.17
N GLN A 62 -32.10 9.86 -7.88
CA GLN A 62 -32.54 9.64 -6.52
C GLN A 62 -31.33 9.11 -5.78
N LYS A 63 -30.89 9.82 -4.74
CA LYS A 63 -30.15 9.18 -3.65
C LYS A 63 -31.02 8.01 -3.24
N LYS A 64 -30.64 6.79 -3.63
CA LYS A 64 -31.27 5.59 -3.09
C LYS A 64 -31.07 5.68 -1.59
N GLU A 65 -32.14 5.99 -0.86
CA GLU A 65 -32.22 5.67 0.55
C GLU A 65 -31.90 4.19 0.65
N TYR A 66 -30.77 3.88 1.29
CA TYR A 66 -30.43 2.51 1.63
C TYR A 66 -31.50 2.05 2.61
N SER A 67 -32.43 1.21 2.15
CA SER A 67 -33.26 0.44 3.06
C SER A 67 -32.33 -0.58 3.72
N PRO A 68 -32.14 -0.57 5.04
CA PRO A 68 -31.37 -1.60 5.72
C PRO A 68 -32.19 -2.89 5.64
N VAL A 69 -31.96 -3.68 4.59
CA VAL A 69 -32.44 -5.06 4.55
C VAL A 69 -31.52 -5.82 5.50
N GLY A 70 -31.91 -5.93 6.77
CA GLY A 70 -31.16 -6.69 7.76
C GLY A 70 -30.86 -8.11 7.29
N ILE A 71 -29.66 -8.60 7.58
CA ILE A 71 -29.23 -10.01 7.78
C ILE A 71 -29.58 -11.05 6.68
N THR A 72 -30.25 -10.71 5.58
CA THR A 72 -30.65 -11.68 4.53
C THR A 72 -29.69 -11.73 3.35
N VAL A 73 -28.40 -11.46 3.59
CA VAL A 73 -27.32 -11.77 2.63
C VAL A 73 -26.90 -13.25 2.69
N LEU A 74 -27.22 -13.93 3.79
CA LEU A 74 -26.90 -15.35 3.96
C LEU A 74 -27.58 -16.23 2.91
N GLY A 75 -26.84 -17.21 2.40
CA GLY A 75 -27.20 -18.04 1.26
C GLY A 75 -26.93 -17.39 -0.10
N ARG A 76 -26.54 -16.11 -0.12
CA ARG A 76 -26.26 -15.32 -1.33
C ARG A 76 -25.03 -14.44 -1.18
N VAL A 77 -24.15 -14.72 -0.21
CA VAL A 77 -23.01 -13.85 0.11
C VAL A 77 -22.10 -13.69 -1.10
N TRP A 78 -21.79 -14.77 -1.81
CA TRP A 78 -20.97 -14.72 -3.01
C TRP A 78 -21.64 -13.93 -4.15
N GLU A 79 -22.94 -14.13 -4.37
CA GLU A 79 -23.72 -13.39 -5.38
C GLU A 79 -23.61 -11.88 -5.14
N TYR A 80 -23.88 -11.44 -3.91
CA TYR A 80 -23.88 -10.02 -3.55
C TYR A 80 -22.47 -9.43 -3.54
N SER A 81 -21.46 -10.21 -3.17
CA SER A 81 -20.07 -9.71 -3.08
C SER A 81 -19.50 -9.27 -4.44
N GLN A 82 -20.06 -9.75 -5.55
CA GLN A 82 -19.51 -9.56 -6.89
C GLN A 82 -19.81 -8.19 -7.51
N ASP A 83 -20.74 -7.39 -6.96
CA ASP A 83 -21.08 -6.07 -7.48
C ASP A 83 -20.89 -4.93 -6.45
N ALA A 84 -20.93 -3.69 -6.95
CA ALA A 84 -20.61 -2.49 -6.17
C ALA A 84 -21.62 -2.17 -5.05
N ALA A 85 -22.88 -2.56 -5.19
CA ALA A 85 -23.92 -2.33 -4.20
C ALA A 85 -23.97 -3.51 -3.21
N GLY A 86 -24.05 -4.74 -3.72
CA GLY A 86 -24.12 -5.95 -2.91
C GLY A 86 -22.91 -6.11 -1.99
N CYS A 87 -21.69 -5.78 -2.44
CA CYS A 87 -20.52 -5.89 -1.57
C CYS A 87 -20.57 -4.94 -0.37
N ARG A 88 -21.30 -3.82 -0.48
CA ARG A 88 -21.50 -2.88 0.65
C ARG A 88 -22.55 -3.41 1.61
N GLU A 89 -23.59 -4.07 1.09
CA GLU A 89 -24.59 -4.74 1.93
C GLU A 89 -23.96 -5.87 2.74
N VAL A 90 -23.11 -6.70 2.14
CA VAL A 90 -22.38 -7.76 2.86
C VAL A 90 -21.41 -7.17 3.90
N GLN A 91 -20.67 -6.11 3.55
CA GLN A 91 -19.79 -5.44 4.52
C GLN A 91 -20.57 -4.83 5.70
N HIS A 92 -21.73 -4.23 5.43
CA HIS A 92 -22.60 -3.71 6.47
C HIS A 92 -23.17 -4.83 7.35
N ALA A 93 -23.57 -5.95 6.75
CA ALA A 93 -24.00 -7.13 7.47
C ALA A 93 -22.90 -7.63 8.42
N ILE A 94 -21.64 -7.69 7.98
CA ILE A 94 -20.50 -8.04 8.85
C ILE A 94 -20.35 -7.04 10.01
N ASP A 95 -20.55 -5.74 9.79
CA ASP A 95 -20.40 -4.70 10.83
C ASP A 95 -21.44 -4.79 11.96
N VAL A 96 -22.65 -5.24 11.66
CA VAL A 96 -23.77 -5.26 12.62
C VAL A 96 -24.11 -6.65 13.16
N ALA A 97 -23.56 -7.70 12.53
CA ALA A 97 -23.77 -9.10 12.88
C ALA A 97 -23.03 -9.50 14.17
N ASP A 98 -23.57 -10.51 14.84
CA ASP A 98 -22.84 -11.27 15.86
C ASP A 98 -21.76 -12.17 15.24
N GLU A 99 -20.87 -12.69 16.08
CA GLU A 99 -19.75 -13.53 15.63
C GLU A 99 -20.23 -14.78 14.86
N GLU A 100 -21.32 -15.42 15.30
CA GLU A 100 -21.88 -16.59 14.61
C GLU A 100 -22.30 -16.25 13.18
N THR A 101 -23.00 -15.14 12.98
CA THR A 101 -23.43 -14.69 11.65
C THR A 101 -22.23 -14.26 10.80
N GLN A 102 -21.24 -13.56 11.37
CA GLN A 102 -20.01 -13.20 10.66
C GLN A 102 -19.26 -14.44 10.15
N LEU A 103 -19.21 -15.51 10.96
CA LEU A 103 -18.60 -16.78 10.58
C LEU A 103 -19.35 -17.46 9.43
N ARG A 104 -20.68 -17.44 9.46
CA ARG A 104 -21.51 -17.97 8.37
C ARG A 104 -21.28 -17.20 7.06
N ILE A 105 -21.16 -15.87 7.13
CA ILE A 105 -20.80 -15.04 5.96
C ILE A 105 -19.42 -15.44 5.42
N ALA A 106 -18.42 -15.59 6.28
CA ALA A 106 -17.08 -15.98 5.85
C ALA A 106 -17.04 -17.39 5.25
N ALA A 107 -17.83 -18.33 5.78
CA ALA A 107 -17.92 -19.69 5.28
C ALA A 107 -18.41 -19.76 3.82
N GLU A 108 -19.39 -18.91 3.44
CA GLU A 108 -19.87 -18.85 2.05
C GLU A 108 -18.83 -18.36 1.04
N LEU A 109 -17.73 -17.73 1.50
CA LEU A 109 -16.62 -17.28 0.65
C LEU A 109 -15.51 -18.33 0.52
N GLN A 110 -15.58 -19.45 1.25
CA GLN A 110 -14.48 -20.41 1.35
C GLN A 110 -14.07 -21.01 -0.01
N ASP A 111 -15.05 -21.31 -0.86
CA ASP A 111 -14.80 -21.87 -2.20
C ASP A 111 -14.50 -20.80 -3.26
N HIS A 112 -14.56 -19.52 -2.87
CA HIS A 112 -14.41 -18.36 -3.77
C HIS A 112 -13.26 -17.44 -3.37
N VAL A 113 -12.32 -17.90 -2.52
CA VAL A 113 -11.25 -17.04 -1.97
C VAL A 113 -10.48 -16.29 -3.06
N TRP A 114 -10.03 -17.00 -4.11
CA TRP A 114 -9.23 -16.37 -5.16
C TRP A 114 -10.05 -15.38 -6.00
N ASP A 115 -11.26 -15.78 -6.39
CA ASP A 115 -12.17 -14.94 -7.17
C ASP A 115 -12.55 -13.68 -6.38
N ALA A 116 -12.83 -13.84 -5.09
CA ALA A 116 -13.12 -12.75 -4.18
C ALA A 116 -11.92 -11.81 -4.02
N ALA A 117 -10.73 -12.34 -3.76
CA ALA A 117 -9.51 -11.54 -3.60
C ALA A 117 -9.13 -10.77 -4.87
N SER A 118 -9.48 -11.32 -6.04
CA SER A 118 -9.18 -10.74 -7.35
C SER A 118 -10.28 -9.85 -7.93
N CYS A 119 -11.47 -9.85 -7.31
CA CYS A 119 -12.60 -9.04 -7.75
C CYS A 119 -12.49 -7.59 -7.21
N PRO A 120 -12.79 -6.56 -8.03
CA PRO A 120 -12.80 -5.16 -7.58
C PRO A 120 -13.80 -4.85 -6.45
N HIS A 121 -14.77 -5.73 -6.20
CA HIS A 121 -15.81 -5.56 -5.20
C HIS A 121 -15.65 -6.55 -4.03
N ALA A 122 -15.61 -7.86 -4.31
CA ALA A 122 -15.57 -8.90 -3.29
C ALA A 122 -14.29 -8.87 -2.43
N ASN A 123 -13.18 -8.28 -2.93
CA ASN A 123 -11.97 -8.12 -2.13
C ASN A 123 -12.23 -7.31 -0.85
N HIS A 124 -13.17 -6.37 -0.88
CA HIS A 124 -13.54 -5.58 0.30
C HIS A 124 -14.24 -6.42 1.35
N VAL A 125 -15.02 -7.42 0.93
CA VAL A 125 -15.70 -8.36 1.83
C VAL A 125 -14.68 -9.26 2.52
N LEU A 126 -13.72 -9.84 1.79
CA LEU A 126 -12.64 -10.62 2.40
C LEU A 126 -11.80 -9.79 3.38
N GLN A 127 -11.44 -8.54 3.03
CA GLN A 127 -10.75 -7.64 3.96
C GLN A 127 -11.58 -7.40 5.23
N LYS A 128 -12.91 -7.23 5.08
CA LYS A 128 -13.82 -7.04 6.21
C LYS A 128 -13.87 -8.27 7.11
N CYS A 129 -13.95 -9.48 6.54
CA CYS A 129 -13.87 -10.72 7.31
C CYS A 129 -12.57 -10.82 8.11
N ILE A 130 -11.40 -10.54 7.50
CA ILE A 130 -10.10 -10.58 8.18
C ILE A 130 -10.01 -9.57 9.34
N LEU A 131 -10.65 -8.41 9.20
CA LEU A 131 -10.65 -7.35 10.21
C LEU A 131 -11.63 -7.62 11.36
N ALA A 132 -12.80 -8.17 11.05
CA ALA A 132 -13.88 -8.39 12.01
C ALA A 132 -13.71 -9.67 12.85
N LEU A 133 -13.20 -10.74 12.24
CA LEU A 133 -13.12 -12.05 12.88
C LEU A 133 -11.80 -12.27 13.64
N HIS A 134 -11.84 -13.18 14.62
CA HIS A 134 -10.62 -13.67 15.26
C HIS A 134 -9.66 -14.31 14.21
N PRO A 135 -8.33 -14.09 14.27
CA PRO A 135 -7.38 -14.53 13.23
C PRO A 135 -7.48 -15.99 12.79
N ARG A 136 -7.81 -16.90 13.73
CA ARG A 136 -8.06 -18.32 13.46
C ARG A 136 -9.06 -18.55 12.32
N HIS A 137 -10.04 -17.66 12.14
CA HIS A 137 -11.07 -17.78 11.12
C HIS A 137 -10.62 -17.29 9.73
N SER A 138 -9.43 -16.68 9.62
CA SER A 138 -8.82 -16.36 8.32
C SER A 138 -7.99 -17.52 7.74
N GLN A 139 -7.92 -18.67 8.42
CA GLN A 139 -7.10 -19.81 8.00
C GLN A 139 -7.45 -20.32 6.60
N PHE A 140 -8.73 -20.37 6.25
CA PHE A 140 -9.17 -20.84 4.94
C PHE A 140 -8.58 -20.01 3.79
N ILE A 141 -8.38 -18.70 4.00
CA ILE A 141 -7.77 -17.80 3.02
C ILE A 141 -6.30 -18.19 2.80
N LEU A 142 -5.57 -18.38 3.89
CA LEU A 142 -4.16 -18.82 3.86
C LEU A 142 -4.04 -20.20 3.19
N ASP A 143 -4.91 -21.14 3.54
CA ASP A 143 -4.88 -22.48 2.99
C ASP A 143 -5.10 -22.48 1.47
N VAL A 144 -6.04 -21.67 0.95
CA VAL A 144 -6.23 -21.52 -0.49
C VAL A 144 -5.00 -20.91 -1.16
N LEU A 145 -4.48 -19.81 -0.63
CA LEU A 145 -3.30 -19.14 -1.20
C LEU A 145 -2.07 -20.08 -1.24
N MET A 146 -1.89 -20.90 -0.20
CA MET A 146 -0.75 -21.82 -0.10
C MET A 146 -0.95 -23.07 -0.96
N ARG A 147 -2.09 -23.76 -0.84
CA ARG A 147 -2.36 -25.01 -1.57
C ARG A 147 -2.36 -24.82 -3.08
N GLN A 148 -2.87 -23.69 -3.55
CA GLN A 148 -2.92 -23.36 -4.98
C GLN A 148 -1.68 -22.59 -5.46
N ARG A 149 -0.67 -22.36 -4.59
CA ARG A 149 0.56 -21.62 -4.90
C ARG A 149 0.31 -20.20 -5.44
N LEU A 150 -0.72 -19.53 -4.92
CA LEU A 150 -1.16 -18.20 -5.35
C LEU A 150 -0.50 -17.06 -4.58
N ALA A 151 0.35 -17.32 -3.58
CA ALA A 151 0.94 -16.27 -2.72
C ALA A 151 1.63 -15.14 -3.50
N SER A 152 2.61 -15.45 -4.35
CA SER A 152 3.31 -14.45 -5.18
C SER A 152 2.38 -13.73 -6.15
N GLN A 153 1.41 -14.46 -6.74
CA GLN A 153 0.43 -13.88 -7.63
C GLN A 153 -0.49 -12.90 -6.90
N ALA A 154 -0.97 -13.26 -5.71
CA ALA A 154 -1.79 -12.42 -4.85
C ALA A 154 -1.05 -11.15 -4.46
N ALA A 155 0.22 -11.26 -4.07
CA ALA A 155 1.05 -10.11 -3.70
C ALA A 155 1.23 -9.11 -4.87
N ARG A 156 1.26 -9.60 -6.11
CA ARG A 156 1.38 -8.77 -7.31
C ARG A 156 0.04 -8.35 -7.91
N HIS A 157 -1.09 -8.80 -7.37
CA HIS A 157 -2.40 -8.43 -7.88
C HIS A 157 -2.88 -7.08 -7.34
N LYS A 158 -3.58 -6.30 -8.17
CA LYS A 158 -4.08 -4.94 -7.83
C LYS A 158 -4.97 -4.91 -6.58
N TYR A 159 -5.79 -5.95 -6.38
CA TYR A 159 -6.72 -6.05 -5.26
C TYR A 159 -6.24 -7.07 -4.21
N ALA A 160 -5.74 -8.22 -4.65
CA ALA A 160 -5.41 -9.32 -3.74
C ALA A 160 -4.18 -9.00 -2.86
N CYS A 161 -3.32 -8.06 -3.27
CA CYS A 161 -2.21 -7.61 -2.43
C CYS A 161 -2.69 -7.00 -1.11
N ARG A 162 -3.92 -6.46 -1.06
CA ARG A 162 -4.56 -5.96 0.16
C ARG A 162 -4.98 -7.08 1.09
N ILE A 163 -5.39 -8.23 0.56
CA ILE A 163 -5.67 -9.43 1.35
C ILE A 163 -4.38 -9.90 2.04
N VAL A 164 -3.29 -10.00 1.27
CA VAL A 164 -1.97 -10.38 1.82
C VAL A 164 -1.53 -9.41 2.92
N GLN A 165 -1.64 -8.10 2.72
CA GLN A 165 -1.33 -7.09 3.74
C GLN A 165 -2.18 -7.27 5.01
N ARG A 166 -3.51 -7.46 4.87
CA ARG A 166 -4.40 -7.67 6.02
C ARG A 166 -4.06 -8.94 6.80
N LEU A 167 -3.71 -10.03 6.11
CA LEU A 167 -3.27 -11.26 6.77
C LEU A 167 -2.00 -11.02 7.59
N ILE A 168 -1.01 -10.32 7.04
CA ILE A 168 0.24 -9.98 7.75
C ILE A 168 -0.04 -9.08 8.97
N GLU A 169 -0.95 -8.10 8.85
CA GLU A 169 -1.30 -7.17 9.92
C GLU A 169 -2.07 -7.81 11.07
N ARG A 170 -2.91 -8.82 10.78
CA ARG A 170 -3.91 -9.33 11.73
C ARG A 170 -3.62 -10.73 12.24
N CYS A 171 -2.97 -11.57 11.45
CA CYS A 171 -2.75 -12.96 11.80
C CYS A 171 -1.40 -13.16 12.51
N PRO A 172 -1.33 -14.03 13.52
CA PRO A 172 -0.09 -14.30 14.21
C PRO A 172 0.92 -15.01 13.29
N LEU A 173 2.20 -14.95 13.66
CA LEU A 173 3.29 -15.45 12.81
C LEU A 173 3.13 -16.94 12.50
N GLU A 174 2.69 -17.74 13.47
CA GLU A 174 2.49 -19.18 13.33
C GLU A 174 1.53 -19.51 12.18
N GLN A 175 0.57 -18.62 11.92
CA GLN A 175 -0.40 -18.74 10.85
C GLN A 175 0.18 -18.28 9.50
N THR A 176 0.97 -17.21 9.51
CA THR A 176 1.44 -16.52 8.29
C THR A 176 2.82 -16.97 7.83
N ILE A 177 3.57 -17.72 8.63
CA ILE A 177 4.98 -18.08 8.36
C ILE A 177 5.17 -18.76 7.00
N GLY A 178 4.27 -19.66 6.62
CA GLY A 178 4.31 -20.33 5.31
C GLY A 178 4.12 -19.35 4.15
N LEU A 179 3.14 -18.44 4.28
CA LEU A 179 2.89 -17.38 3.31
C LEU A 179 4.11 -16.46 3.19
N LEU A 180 4.63 -15.98 4.32
CA LEU A 180 5.76 -15.05 4.36
C LEU A 180 7.02 -15.64 3.73
N ARG A 181 7.36 -16.90 4.06
CA ARG A 181 8.53 -17.58 3.46
C ARG A 181 8.35 -17.81 1.97
N CYS A 182 7.14 -18.08 1.49
CA CYS A 182 6.86 -18.17 0.07
C CYS A 182 7.08 -16.83 -0.65
N LEU A 183 6.71 -15.70 -0.02
CA LEU A 183 6.93 -14.36 -0.56
C LEU A 183 8.41 -13.95 -0.51
N ILE A 184 9.14 -14.32 0.55
CA ILE A 184 10.58 -14.07 0.69
C ILE A 184 11.38 -14.85 -0.37
N ALA A 185 10.99 -16.09 -0.66
CA ALA A 185 11.63 -16.90 -1.70
C ALA A 185 11.48 -16.31 -3.11
N ASP A 186 10.47 -15.45 -3.34
CA ASP A 186 10.21 -14.78 -4.62
C ASP A 186 10.36 -13.25 -4.49
N VAL A 187 11.25 -12.79 -3.59
CA VAL A 187 11.32 -11.38 -3.16
C VAL A 187 11.64 -10.41 -4.30
N LEU A 188 12.48 -10.78 -5.26
CA LEU A 188 12.91 -9.87 -6.33
C LEU A 188 11.75 -9.45 -7.24
N PRO A 189 11.02 -10.37 -7.92
CA PRO A 189 9.92 -9.97 -8.79
C PRO A 189 8.75 -9.33 -8.03
N ILE A 190 8.57 -9.61 -6.74
CA ILE A 190 7.54 -8.96 -5.93
C ILE A 190 7.98 -7.53 -5.56
N SER A 191 9.22 -7.34 -5.13
CA SER A 191 9.81 -6.04 -4.78
C SER A 191 9.80 -5.04 -5.93
N CYS A 192 10.06 -5.50 -7.15
CA CYS A 192 10.06 -4.67 -8.36
C CYS A 192 8.66 -4.49 -8.99
N HIS A 193 7.60 -4.98 -8.34
CA HIS A 193 6.23 -4.88 -8.87
C HIS A 193 5.49 -3.65 -8.33
N ALA A 194 4.66 -3.01 -9.17
CA ALA A 194 3.89 -1.81 -8.83
C ALA A 194 2.95 -1.98 -7.61
N TYR A 195 2.48 -3.21 -7.35
CA TYR A 195 1.70 -3.56 -6.16
C TYR A 195 2.50 -4.38 -5.13
N GLY A 196 3.38 -5.26 -5.59
CA GLY A 196 4.10 -6.20 -4.73
C GLY A 196 5.09 -5.52 -3.79
N ASN A 197 5.68 -4.40 -4.22
CA ASN A 197 6.57 -3.60 -3.38
C ASN A 197 5.93 -3.19 -2.05
N TYR A 198 4.62 -2.93 -2.03
CA TYR A 198 3.91 -2.59 -0.80
C TYR A 198 3.76 -3.78 0.13
N VAL A 199 3.61 -4.99 -0.41
CA VAL A 199 3.55 -6.23 0.37
C VAL A 199 4.90 -6.47 1.06
N ILE A 200 6.01 -6.36 0.34
CA ILE A 200 7.35 -6.52 0.93
C ILE A 200 7.62 -5.47 2.02
N GLN A 201 7.22 -4.22 1.78
CA GLN A 201 7.29 -3.17 2.81
C GLN A 201 6.45 -3.50 4.05
N HIS A 202 5.26 -4.08 3.89
CA HIS A 202 4.45 -4.52 5.05
C HIS A 202 5.13 -5.66 5.81
N ILE A 203 5.80 -6.60 5.14
CA ILE A 203 6.58 -7.65 5.84
C ILE A 203 7.68 -6.99 6.69
N LEU A 204 8.40 -6.00 6.14
CA LEU A 204 9.43 -5.25 6.89
C LEU A 204 8.89 -4.49 8.10
N GLN A 205 7.62 -4.07 8.06
CA GLN A 205 7.00 -3.25 9.11
C GLN A 205 6.27 -4.06 10.18
N HIS A 206 5.75 -5.23 9.82
CA HIS A 206 4.79 -5.96 10.67
C HIS A 206 5.23 -7.40 10.99
N SER A 207 6.25 -7.94 10.34
CA SER A 207 6.72 -9.30 10.59
C SER A 207 8.03 -9.34 11.38
N SER A 208 8.17 -10.34 12.25
CA SER A 208 9.45 -10.71 12.86
C SER A 208 10.42 -11.36 11.88
N LEU A 209 9.99 -11.77 10.67
CA LEU A 209 10.85 -12.33 9.62
C LEU A 209 11.61 -11.26 8.82
N GLN A 210 11.59 -9.99 9.25
CA GLN A 210 12.36 -8.92 8.62
C GLN A 210 13.86 -9.27 8.43
N GLY A 211 14.46 -10.06 9.32
CA GLY A 211 15.85 -10.51 9.19
C GLY A 211 16.06 -11.45 8.00
N GLU A 212 15.21 -12.49 7.88
CA GLU A 212 15.21 -13.41 6.73
C GLU A 212 14.97 -12.64 5.42
N LEU A 213 14.02 -11.69 5.44
CA LEU A 213 13.73 -10.84 4.28
C LEU A 213 14.91 -9.95 3.90
N CYS A 214 15.59 -9.31 4.87
CA CYS A 214 16.75 -8.47 4.59
C CYS A 214 17.88 -9.27 3.94
N ALA A 215 18.15 -10.49 4.43
CA ALA A 215 19.13 -11.38 3.82
C ALA A 215 18.78 -11.70 2.35
N ALA A 216 17.51 -12.00 2.06
CA ALA A 216 17.06 -12.24 0.68
C ALA A 216 17.16 -10.98 -0.21
N LEU A 217 16.97 -9.78 0.35
CA LEU A 217 17.15 -8.52 -0.39
C LEU A 217 18.63 -8.24 -0.71
N GLU A 218 19.56 -8.62 0.18
CA GLU A 218 21.01 -8.43 -0.02
C GLU A 218 21.49 -9.12 -1.30
N GLU A 219 20.97 -10.31 -1.61
CA GLU A 219 21.30 -11.09 -2.81
C GLU A 219 20.89 -10.40 -4.14
N HIS A 220 20.03 -9.37 -4.06
CA HIS A 220 19.42 -8.75 -5.24
C HIS A 220 19.61 -7.22 -5.31
N LEU A 221 20.52 -6.65 -4.50
CA LEU A 221 20.71 -5.19 -4.40
C LEU A 221 20.99 -4.50 -5.74
N ALA A 222 21.71 -5.15 -6.66
CA ALA A 222 21.99 -4.61 -7.99
C ALA A 222 20.72 -4.36 -8.80
N ASN A 223 19.81 -5.35 -8.83
CA ASN A 223 18.53 -5.25 -9.50
C ASN A 223 17.58 -4.29 -8.78
N LEU A 224 17.47 -4.42 -7.45
CA LEU A 224 16.59 -3.60 -6.63
C LEU A 224 16.94 -2.11 -6.72
N SER A 225 18.23 -1.76 -6.66
CA SER A 225 18.69 -0.36 -6.76
C SER A 225 18.46 0.27 -8.14
N SER A 226 18.33 -0.56 -9.18
CA SER A 226 18.07 -0.11 -10.56
C SER A 226 16.58 0.06 -10.86
N ASP A 227 15.71 -0.55 -10.06
CA ASP A 227 14.25 -0.45 -10.21
C ASP A 227 13.65 0.62 -9.29
N VAL A 228 12.60 1.32 -9.76
CA VAL A 228 11.98 2.41 -8.99
C VAL A 228 11.21 1.92 -7.77
N TYR A 229 10.62 0.71 -7.84
CA TYR A 229 9.91 0.08 -6.73
C TYR A 229 10.86 -0.69 -5.83
N GLY A 230 11.83 -1.42 -6.41
CA GLY A 230 12.92 -2.06 -5.69
C GLY A 230 13.70 -1.10 -4.80
N ALA A 231 14.03 0.09 -5.31
CA ALA A 231 14.71 1.12 -4.52
C ALA A 231 13.86 1.64 -3.35
N ALA A 232 12.53 1.63 -3.47
CA ALA A 232 11.63 1.96 -2.36
C ALA A 232 11.65 0.87 -1.29
N VAL A 233 11.68 -0.41 -1.68
CA VAL A 233 11.81 -1.55 -0.75
C VAL A 233 13.13 -1.47 0.01
N VAL A 234 14.26 -1.22 -0.68
CA VAL A 234 15.58 -1.08 -0.01
C VAL A 234 15.57 0.10 0.98
N SER A 235 14.96 1.24 0.62
CA SER A 235 14.80 2.36 1.57
C SER A 235 13.92 2.01 2.76
N CYS A 236 12.83 1.25 2.57
CA CYS A 236 12.04 0.77 3.70
C CYS A 236 12.89 -0.13 4.59
N ALA A 237 13.61 -1.11 4.03
CA ALA A 237 14.46 -2.01 4.82
C ALA A 237 15.52 -1.22 5.61
N MET A 238 16.18 -0.26 4.97
CA MET A 238 17.18 0.60 5.61
C MET A 238 16.61 1.54 6.69
N THR A 239 15.29 1.76 6.74
CA THR A 239 14.65 2.65 7.73
C THR A 239 13.88 1.91 8.82
N THR A 240 13.32 0.73 8.52
CA THR A 240 12.44 0.01 9.44
C THR A 240 13.08 -1.25 10.02
N ALA A 241 14.09 -1.83 9.37
CA ALA A 241 14.65 -3.08 9.83
C ALA A 241 15.45 -2.92 11.14
N THR A 242 15.74 -4.04 11.82
CA THR A 242 16.60 -4.03 13.01
C THR A 242 17.97 -3.41 12.73
N GLN A 243 18.61 -2.87 13.76
CA GLN A 243 19.95 -2.28 13.63
C GLN A 243 20.96 -3.26 13.01
N ALA A 244 20.91 -4.54 13.39
CA ALA A 244 21.78 -5.57 12.84
C ALA A 244 21.55 -5.78 11.32
N SER A 245 20.28 -5.90 10.91
CA SER A 245 19.92 -6.04 9.49
C SER A 245 20.27 -4.81 8.66
N ARG A 246 20.05 -3.61 9.20
CA ARG A 246 20.43 -2.35 8.54
C ARG A 246 21.94 -2.25 8.35
N LEU A 247 22.73 -2.69 9.34
CA LEU A 247 24.18 -2.69 9.23
C LEU A 247 24.68 -3.70 8.20
N SER A 248 24.08 -4.90 8.15
CA SER A 248 24.38 -5.91 7.12
C SER A 248 24.08 -5.39 5.73
N LEU A 249 22.86 -4.88 5.51
CA LEU A 249 22.43 -4.26 4.25
C LEU A 249 23.33 -3.08 3.85
N ALA A 250 23.71 -2.21 4.78
CA ALA A 250 24.57 -1.08 4.49
C ALA A 250 25.95 -1.53 3.99
N LYS A 251 26.53 -2.55 4.62
CA LYS A 251 27.79 -3.15 4.18
C LYS A 251 27.66 -3.77 2.79
N ALA A 252 26.60 -4.53 2.53
CA ALA A 252 26.33 -5.12 1.21
C ALA A 252 26.15 -4.03 0.12
N ILE A 253 25.43 -2.95 0.42
CA ILE A 253 25.26 -1.80 -0.49
C ILE A 253 26.62 -1.15 -0.84
N MET A 254 27.54 -1.07 0.12
CA MET A 254 28.87 -0.47 -0.10
C MET A 254 29.84 -1.38 -0.86
N GLN A 255 29.65 -2.71 -0.81
CA GLN A 255 30.49 -3.66 -1.56
C GLN A 255 30.43 -3.43 -3.07
N GLU A 256 29.28 -3.00 -3.58
CA GLU A 256 29.13 -2.56 -4.97
C GLU A 256 28.82 -1.05 -5.00
N PRO A 257 29.84 -0.18 -5.16
CA PRO A 257 29.65 1.28 -5.15
C PRO A 257 28.53 1.77 -6.09
N SER A 258 28.33 1.06 -7.20
CA SER A 258 27.29 1.38 -8.18
C SER A 258 25.86 1.28 -7.61
N VAL A 259 25.60 0.36 -6.67
CA VAL A 259 24.33 0.25 -5.92
C VAL A 259 24.08 1.50 -5.09
N LEU A 260 25.06 1.91 -4.27
CA LEU A 260 24.94 3.11 -3.44
C LEU A 260 24.67 4.36 -4.28
N ILE A 261 25.36 4.51 -5.41
CA ILE A 261 25.15 5.65 -6.31
C ILE A 261 23.77 5.60 -6.99
N ARG A 262 23.30 4.43 -7.44
CA ARG A 262 21.95 4.28 -8.01
C ARG A 262 20.87 4.66 -6.99
N LEU A 263 20.98 4.14 -5.76
CA LEU A 263 20.08 4.49 -4.66
C LEU A 263 20.11 6.00 -4.40
N ALA A 264 21.29 6.59 -4.20
CA ALA A 264 21.47 8.02 -3.94
C ALA A 264 20.84 8.92 -5.02
N CYS A 265 20.90 8.50 -6.28
CA CYS A 265 20.35 9.25 -7.42
C CYS A 265 18.85 9.03 -7.65
N SER A 266 18.21 8.11 -6.94
CA SER A 266 16.83 7.69 -7.16
C SER A 266 15.83 8.44 -6.27
N ARG A 267 14.63 8.69 -6.82
CA ARG A 267 13.49 9.29 -6.08
C ARG A 267 13.11 8.55 -4.82
N HIS A 268 13.26 7.23 -4.83
CA HIS A 268 12.88 6.37 -3.71
C HIS A 268 14.09 5.78 -2.99
N GLY A 269 15.26 5.70 -3.63
CA GLY A 269 16.47 5.12 -3.05
C GLY A 269 17.32 6.10 -2.21
N HIS A 270 17.16 7.41 -2.39
CA HIS A 270 18.07 8.36 -1.73
C HIS A 270 17.97 8.34 -0.20
N ALA A 271 16.81 7.95 0.35
CA ALA A 271 16.65 7.70 1.77
C ALA A 271 17.55 6.54 2.24
N ALA A 272 17.56 5.40 1.53
CA ALA A 272 18.51 4.30 1.81
C ALA A 272 19.96 4.77 1.83
N ALA A 273 20.39 5.58 0.85
CA ALA A 273 21.76 6.08 0.80
C ALA A 273 22.12 6.98 2.01
N ARG A 274 21.15 7.75 2.52
CA ARG A 274 21.34 8.52 3.76
C ARG A 274 21.45 7.62 4.97
N GLU A 275 20.58 6.62 5.06
CA GLU A 275 20.59 5.64 6.15
C GLU A 275 21.88 4.82 6.19
N VAL A 276 22.47 4.48 5.04
CA VAL A 276 23.80 3.86 4.98
C VAL A 276 24.79 4.70 5.78
N LEU A 277 24.87 6.01 5.54
CA LEU A 277 25.78 6.91 6.27
C LEU A 277 25.48 6.99 7.77
N GLN A 278 24.21 6.87 8.17
CA GLN A 278 23.81 6.93 9.59
C GLN A 278 24.13 5.64 10.35
N VAL A 279 24.08 4.49 9.68
CA VAL A 279 24.21 3.18 10.32
C VAL A 279 25.66 2.73 10.43
N VAL A 280 26.51 3.13 9.49
CA VAL A 280 27.91 2.73 9.47
C VAL A 280 28.79 3.74 10.21
N GLU A 281 29.84 3.26 10.87
CA GLU A 281 30.75 4.06 11.69
C GLU A 281 32.22 3.84 11.30
N GLY A 282 33.11 4.72 11.77
CA GLY A 282 34.56 4.56 11.63
C GLY A 282 35.04 4.38 10.18
N PRO A 283 35.82 3.32 9.88
CA PRO A 283 36.32 3.04 8.53
C PRO A 283 35.21 2.87 7.48
N ASP A 284 34.10 2.23 7.86
CA ASP A 284 32.98 1.97 6.95
C ASP A 284 32.29 3.28 6.55
N ARG A 285 32.12 4.21 7.49
CA ARG A 285 31.61 5.57 7.19
C ARG A 285 32.55 6.34 6.27
N THR A 286 33.84 6.24 6.52
CA THR A 286 34.86 6.88 5.67
C THR A 286 34.81 6.32 4.24
N LEU A 287 34.62 5.01 4.08
CA LEU A 287 34.46 4.37 2.78
C LEU A 287 33.18 4.84 2.07
N ALA A 288 32.04 4.88 2.77
CA ALA A 288 30.76 5.34 2.21
C ALA A 288 30.87 6.78 1.67
N LEU A 289 31.44 7.69 2.47
CA LEU A 289 31.67 9.07 2.07
C LEU A 289 32.62 9.16 0.87
N ARG A 290 33.69 8.35 0.86
CA ARG A 290 34.63 8.28 -0.27
C ARG A 290 33.95 7.86 -1.56
N ILE A 291 33.10 6.83 -1.52
CA ILE A 291 32.31 6.37 -2.69
C ILE A 291 31.47 7.51 -3.26
N LEU A 292 30.75 8.24 -2.39
CA LEU A 292 29.92 9.37 -2.80
C LEU A 292 30.76 10.53 -3.36
N GLN A 293 31.89 10.86 -2.71
CA GLN A 293 32.82 11.92 -3.14
C GLN A 293 33.42 11.64 -4.53
N HIS A 294 33.83 10.41 -4.81
CA HIS A 294 34.35 10.05 -6.15
C HIS A 294 33.28 10.13 -7.25
N ASN A 295 32.00 10.11 -6.87
CA ASN A 295 30.87 10.14 -7.79
C ASN A 295 30.08 11.47 -7.76
N GLN A 296 30.68 12.56 -7.26
CA GLN A 296 30.03 13.88 -7.15
C GLN A 296 29.41 14.34 -8.46
N ASN A 297 30.11 14.18 -9.60
CA ASN A 297 29.58 14.57 -10.91
C ASN A 297 28.23 13.90 -11.25
N ARG A 298 28.04 12.63 -10.86
CA ARG A 298 26.76 11.93 -11.06
C ARG A 298 25.70 12.40 -10.08
N LEU A 299 26.07 12.56 -8.80
CA LEU A 299 25.16 13.02 -7.76
C LEU A 299 24.61 14.42 -8.06
N GLN A 300 25.46 15.35 -8.48
CA GLN A 300 25.07 16.73 -8.77
C GLN A 300 24.08 16.86 -9.95
N ARG A 301 24.11 15.90 -10.90
CA ARG A 301 23.18 15.83 -12.03
C ARG A 301 21.80 15.31 -11.65
N SER A 302 21.66 14.59 -10.53
CA SER A 302 20.38 14.11 -10.02
C SER A 302 19.81 15.07 -8.97
N ARG A 303 18.52 15.40 -9.06
CA ARG A 303 17.81 16.14 -8.01
C ARG A 303 17.99 15.50 -6.63
N TYR A 304 17.91 14.17 -6.56
CA TYR A 304 18.03 13.40 -5.33
C TYR A 304 19.50 13.20 -4.93
N GLY A 305 20.37 13.02 -5.92
CA GLY A 305 21.82 12.92 -5.68
C GLY A 305 22.38 14.17 -5.00
N ARG A 306 21.91 15.38 -5.37
CA ARG A 306 22.27 16.64 -4.68
C ARG A 306 21.94 16.65 -3.20
N ILE A 307 20.84 16.01 -2.79
CA ILE A 307 20.45 15.90 -1.38
C ILE A 307 21.45 15.05 -0.62
N VAL A 308 21.87 13.93 -1.20
CA VAL A 308 22.84 13.01 -0.58
C VAL A 308 24.25 13.59 -0.58
N ALA A 309 24.64 14.31 -1.64
CA ALA A 309 25.97 14.91 -1.78
C ALA A 309 26.28 16.00 -0.75
N GLY A 310 25.25 16.65 -0.19
CA GLY A 310 25.40 17.68 0.84
C GLY A 310 25.59 17.15 2.26
N ILE A 311 25.76 15.84 2.44
CA ILE A 311 25.94 15.21 3.75
C ILE A 311 27.44 15.07 4.01
N HIS A 312 27.90 15.66 5.12
CA HIS A 312 29.27 15.60 5.63
C HIS A 312 29.31 14.78 6.92
#